data_AF-A0AAE3PMB0-F1
#
_entry.id   AF-A0AAE3PMB0-F1
#
_cell.length_a   1.000
_cell.length_b   1.000
_cell.length_c   1.000
_cell.angle_alpha   90.00
_cell.angle_beta   90.00
_cell.angle_gamma   90.00
#
_symmetry.space_group_name_H-M   'P 1'
#
loop_
_entity.id
_entity.type
_entity.pdbx_description
1 polymer ?
#
loop_
_entity_poly.entity_id
_entity_poly.type
_entity_poly.pdbx_seq_one_letter_code
_entity_poly.pdbx_strand_id
1 'polypeptide(L)'
;MSDSDLSMYELTGTRTSPQRMHVDTEDASFEIGRDVNPVEYFLGSILGCLNSTGTMVARDMGIDVEELEVTIEGGVNYATYLGEDSPDRPGLQGVEVTMSVTADADEAELQEWLAAIERRCPVTDNVENGTAVDVTLDVR
;
A
#
# COMPACT_ATOMS: atom_id res chain seq x y z
N MET A 1 -1.38 -21.23 15.82
CA MET A 1 -0.76 -20.40 16.86
C MET A 1 -0.95 -18.98 16.38
N SER A 2 -1.91 -18.28 16.98
CA SER A 2 -2.21 -16.89 16.62
C SER A 2 -1.25 -16.03 17.42
N ASP A 3 -0.20 -15.51 16.81
CA ASP A 3 0.52 -14.39 17.43
C ASP A 3 -0.41 -13.18 17.31
N SER A 4 -1.12 -12.90 18.41
CA SER A 4 -1.86 -11.65 18.61
C SER A 4 -0.93 -10.48 18.98
N ASP A 5 0.38 -10.71 18.93
CA ASP A 5 1.40 -9.74 19.23
C ASP A 5 1.64 -8.83 18.02
N LEU A 6 2.07 -7.60 18.28
CA LEU A 6 2.37 -6.64 17.23
C LEU A 6 3.60 -7.08 16.44
N SER A 7 3.45 -7.20 15.12
CA SER A 7 4.59 -7.27 14.22
C SER A 7 5.30 -5.92 14.21
N MET A 8 6.54 -5.89 14.68
CA MET A 8 7.36 -4.69 14.71
C MET A 8 8.19 -4.59 13.43
N TYR A 9 8.17 -3.43 12.79
CA TYR A 9 8.97 -3.14 11.60
C TYR A 9 9.97 -2.03 11.93
N GLU A 10 11.24 -2.27 11.66
CA GLU A 10 12.31 -1.26 11.74
C GLU A 10 13.07 -1.25 10.43
N LEU A 11 13.11 -0.09 9.77
CA LEU A 11 13.77 0.10 8.49
C LEU A 11 14.66 1.33 8.55
N THR A 12 15.75 1.32 7.79
CA THR A 12 16.62 2.49 7.62
C THR A 12 16.64 2.88 6.16
N GLY A 13 16.72 4.18 5.91
CA GLY A 13 17.12 4.65 4.59
C GLY A 13 18.07 5.83 4.66
N THR A 14 18.98 5.87 3.70
CA THR A 14 20.08 6.82 3.64
C THR A 14 20.06 7.54 2.31
N ARG A 15 20.12 8.87 2.34
CA ARG A 15 20.23 9.68 1.13
C ARG A 15 21.55 9.38 0.41
N THR A 16 21.47 8.88 -0.82
CA THR A 16 22.63 8.62 -1.68
C THR A 16 22.92 9.80 -2.62
N SER A 17 21.89 10.58 -2.99
CA SER A 17 22.02 11.80 -3.80
C SER A 17 20.85 12.77 -3.54
N PRO A 18 20.82 14.00 -4.09
CA PRO A 18 19.68 14.91 -3.93
C PRO A 18 18.33 14.34 -4.35
N GLN A 19 18.31 13.37 -5.27
CA GLN A 19 17.10 12.77 -5.83
C GLN A 19 17.00 11.27 -5.53
N ARG A 20 17.89 10.71 -4.70
CA ARG A 20 17.94 9.27 -4.45
C ARG A 20 18.21 8.91 -3.00
N MET A 21 17.62 7.80 -2.58
CA MET A 21 17.74 7.23 -1.25
C MET A 21 17.82 5.70 -1.35
N HIS A 22 18.82 5.13 -0.68
CA HIS A 22 18.93 3.71 -0.46
C HIS A 22 18.03 3.33 0.72
N VAL A 23 17.25 2.26 0.59
CA VAL A 23 16.39 1.73 1.65
C VAL A 23 16.79 0.29 1.92
N ASP A 24 17.06 -0.01 3.20
CA ASP A 24 17.32 -1.36 3.71
C ASP A 24 16.09 -1.83 4.51
N THR A 25 15.50 -2.94 4.07
CA THR A 25 14.47 -3.69 4.78
C THR A 25 15.07 -4.97 5.38
N GLU A 26 14.28 -5.74 6.13
CA GLU A 26 14.73 -7.05 6.63
C GLU A 26 15.04 -8.04 5.49
N ASP A 27 14.23 -8.01 4.42
CA ASP A 27 14.27 -9.02 3.35
C ASP A 27 15.00 -8.54 2.08
N ALA A 28 15.14 -7.22 1.88
CA ALA A 28 15.63 -6.65 0.64
C ALA A 28 16.21 -5.23 0.80
N SER A 29 16.87 -4.75 -0.26
CA SER A 29 17.23 -3.34 -0.40
C SER A 29 16.91 -2.83 -1.80
N PHE A 30 16.62 -1.53 -1.92
CA PHE A 30 16.24 -0.88 -3.18
C PHE A 30 16.54 0.63 -3.17
N GLU A 31 16.53 1.25 -4.34
CA GLU A 31 16.78 2.70 -4.51
C GLU A 31 15.51 3.47 -4.88
N ILE A 32 15.05 4.33 -3.98
CA ILE A 32 14.07 5.37 -4.30
C ILE A 32 14.69 6.40 -5.25
N GLY A 33 13.99 6.74 -6.33
CA GLY A 33 14.46 7.64 -7.38
C GLY A 33 15.33 6.96 -8.46
N ARG A 34 15.39 5.63 -8.44
CA ARG A 34 15.93 4.80 -9.54
C ARG A 34 15.02 3.62 -9.84
N ASP A 35 14.67 2.83 -8.81
CA ASP A 35 13.91 1.59 -8.97
C ASP A 35 12.41 1.88 -8.91
N VAL A 36 12.00 2.77 -8.01
CA VAL A 36 10.63 3.30 -7.85
C VAL A 36 10.66 4.74 -7.35
N ASN A 37 9.61 5.53 -7.61
CA ASN A 37 9.41 6.77 -6.87
C ASN A 37 8.59 6.54 -5.58
N PRO A 38 8.62 7.44 -4.58
CA PRO A 38 7.94 7.22 -3.30
C PRO A 38 6.42 7.00 -3.41
N VAL A 39 5.75 7.71 -4.33
CA VAL A 39 4.30 7.60 -4.51
C VAL A 39 3.95 6.27 -5.17
N GLU A 40 4.70 5.86 -6.21
CA GLU A 40 4.56 4.53 -6.83
C GLU A 40 4.81 3.41 -5.83
N TYR A 41 5.83 3.55 -4.97
CA TYR A 41 6.12 2.55 -3.94
C TYR A 41 4.96 2.40 -2.94
N PHE A 42 4.39 3.54 -2.51
CA PHE A 42 3.22 3.55 -1.64
C PHE A 42 1.99 2.91 -2.30
N LEU A 43 1.66 3.31 -3.54
CA LEU A 43 0.54 2.72 -4.30
C LEU A 43 0.76 1.23 -4.58
N GLY A 44 2.00 0.84 -4.89
CA GLY A 44 2.38 -0.56 -5.08
C GLY A 44 2.20 -1.40 -3.82
N SER A 45 2.42 -0.82 -2.63
CA SER A 45 2.16 -1.51 -1.36
C SER A 45 0.65 -1.80 -1.14
N ILE A 46 -0.23 -0.92 -1.61
CA ILE A 46 -1.69 -1.11 -1.57
C ILE A 46 -2.08 -2.29 -2.48
N LEU A 47 -1.59 -2.29 -3.72
CA LEU A 47 -1.82 -3.38 -4.68
C LEU A 47 -1.37 -4.73 -4.11
N GLY A 48 -0.15 -4.78 -3.57
CA GLY A 48 0.43 -5.98 -2.99
C GLY A 48 -0.38 -6.50 -1.78
N CYS A 49 -0.80 -5.62 -0.88
CA CYS A 49 -1.62 -6.01 0.27
C CYS A 49 -2.98 -6.56 -0.15
N LEU A 50 -3.68 -5.88 -1.06
CA LEU A 50 -5.02 -6.30 -1.50
C LEU A 50 -4.96 -7.64 -2.23
N ASN A 51 -3.97 -7.86 -3.10
CA ASN A 51 -3.79 -9.12 -3.80
C ASN A 51 -3.47 -10.27 -2.82
N SER A 52 -2.55 -10.05 -1.88
CA SER A 52 -2.17 -11.05 -0.87
C SER A 52 -3.34 -11.37 0.08
N THR A 53 -4.06 -10.34 0.54
CA THR A 53 -5.25 -10.48 1.39
C THR A 53 -6.35 -11.21 0.63
N GLY A 54 -6.62 -10.85 -0.62
CA GLY A 54 -7.60 -11.53 -1.47
C GLY A 54 -7.32 -13.00 -1.65
N THR A 55 -6.06 -13.36 -1.92
CA THR A 55 -5.64 -14.76 -2.03
C THR A 55 -5.86 -15.52 -0.71
N MET A 56 -5.54 -14.92 0.43
CA MET A 56 -5.74 -15.52 1.75
C MET A 56 -7.23 -15.70 2.07
N VAL A 57 -8.05 -14.67 1.84
CA VAL A 57 -9.50 -14.70 2.11
C VAL A 57 -10.20 -15.71 1.21
N ALA A 58 -9.83 -15.79 -0.08
CA ALA A 58 -10.37 -16.78 -1.01
C ALA A 58 -10.13 -18.21 -0.48
N ARG A 59 -8.90 -18.49 -0.03
CA ARG A 59 -8.56 -19.77 0.60
C ARG A 59 -9.39 -20.05 1.86
N ASP A 60 -9.60 -19.05 2.72
CA ASP A 60 -10.41 -19.21 3.93
C ASP A 60 -11.88 -19.52 3.60
N MET A 61 -12.39 -18.96 2.50
CA MET A 61 -13.76 -19.17 2.00
C MET A 61 -13.92 -20.42 1.13
N GLY A 62 -12.81 -21.05 0.73
CA GLY A 62 -12.83 -22.20 -0.17
C GLY A 62 -13.09 -21.83 -1.64
N ILE A 63 -12.82 -20.59 -2.04
CA ILE A 63 -12.89 -20.11 -3.42
C ILE A 63 -11.55 -20.38 -4.11
N ASP A 64 -11.58 -21.05 -5.26
CA ASP A 64 -10.44 -21.26 -6.15
C ASP A 64 -10.30 -20.07 -7.10
N VAL A 65 -9.23 -19.30 -6.92
CA VAL A 65 -8.92 -18.12 -7.75
C VAL A 65 -7.88 -18.51 -8.79
N GLU A 66 -8.28 -18.47 -10.06
CA GLU A 66 -7.40 -18.75 -11.19
C GLU A 66 -6.51 -17.53 -11.53
N GLU A 67 -7.11 -16.34 -11.52
CA GLU A 67 -6.44 -15.08 -11.85
C GLU A 67 -6.97 -13.95 -10.97
N LEU A 68 -6.06 -13.09 -10.49
CA LEU A 68 -6.37 -11.88 -9.75
C LEU A 68 -5.43 -10.74 -10.16
N GLU A 69 -5.97 -9.75 -10.86
CA GLU A 69 -5.29 -8.51 -11.19
C GLU A 69 -5.84 -7.36 -10.33
N VAL A 70 -4.95 -6.49 -9.86
CA VAL A 70 -5.33 -5.29 -9.09
C VAL A 70 -4.69 -4.08 -9.75
N THR A 71 -5.49 -3.08 -10.08
CA THR A 71 -5.04 -1.79 -10.64
C THR A 71 -5.40 -0.65 -9.69
N ILE A 72 -4.60 0.42 -9.71
CA ILE A 72 -4.80 1.58 -8.85
C ILE A 72 -4.55 2.86 -9.64
N GLU A 73 -5.44 3.83 -9.47
CA GLU A 73 -5.32 5.18 -10.02
C GLU A 73 -5.38 6.20 -8.89
N GLY A 74 -4.61 7.28 -9.00
CA GLY A 74 -4.56 8.32 -7.97
C GLY A 74 -3.81 9.55 -8.43
N GLY A 75 -4.22 10.72 -7.92
CA GLY A 75 -3.67 12.01 -8.30
C GLY A 75 -2.92 12.70 -7.16
N VAL A 76 -1.76 13.28 -7.47
CA VAL A 76 -1.00 14.16 -6.58
C VAL A 76 -0.80 15.51 -7.26
N ASN A 77 -1.12 16.59 -6.55
CA ASN A 77 -0.72 17.92 -6.95
C ASN A 77 0.59 18.28 -6.25
N TYR A 78 1.68 18.37 -7.02
CA TYR A 78 3.03 18.64 -6.48
C TYR A 78 3.30 20.12 -6.16
N ALA A 79 2.36 21.04 -6.37
CA ALA A 79 2.54 22.47 -6.07
C ALA A 79 3.04 22.70 -4.63
N THR A 80 2.35 22.15 -3.63
CA THR A 80 2.74 22.27 -2.22
C THR A 80 4.11 21.64 -1.94
N TYR A 81 4.45 20.52 -2.59
CA TYR A 81 5.78 19.90 -2.50
C TYR A 81 6.89 20.80 -3.07
N LEU A 82 6.57 21.56 -4.12
CA LEU A 82 7.48 22.52 -4.75
C LEU A 82 7.54 23.88 -4.04
N GLY A 83 6.77 24.07 -2.97
CA GLY A 83 6.71 25.32 -2.20
C GLY A 83 5.80 26.39 -2.80
N GLU A 84 4.88 25.99 -3.69
CA GLU A 84 3.88 26.85 -4.30
C GLU A 84 2.56 26.82 -3.49
N ASP A 85 1.79 27.89 -3.53
CA ASP A 85 0.47 27.96 -2.90
C ASP A 85 -0.54 27.08 -3.65
N SER A 86 -1.20 26.17 -2.94
CA SER A 86 -2.25 25.30 -3.48
C SER A 86 -3.35 25.04 -2.44
N PRO A 87 -4.64 24.97 -2.84
CA PRO A 87 -5.69 24.52 -1.95
C PRO A 87 -5.64 23.00 -1.67
N ASP A 88 -4.91 22.24 -2.49
CA ASP A 88 -4.81 20.79 -2.39
C ASP A 88 -3.79 20.37 -1.31
N ARG A 89 -4.05 19.24 -0.65
CA ARG A 89 -3.05 18.62 0.23
C ARG A 89 -1.86 18.13 -0.61
N PRO A 90 -0.63 18.09 -0.05
CA PRO A 90 0.58 17.66 -0.79
C PRO A 90 0.59 16.17 -1.19
N GLY A 91 -0.31 15.35 -0.63
CA GLY A 91 -0.38 13.92 -0.87
C GLY A 91 -1.36 13.52 -1.98
N LEU A 92 -1.78 12.26 -1.97
CA LEU A 92 -2.85 11.76 -2.82
C LEU A 92 -4.17 12.46 -2.48
N GLN A 93 -4.93 12.84 -3.51
CA GLN A 93 -6.28 13.42 -3.36
C GLN A 93 -7.36 12.34 -3.16
N GLY A 94 -7.01 11.09 -3.45
CA GLY A 94 -7.85 9.92 -3.45
C GLY A 94 -7.17 8.84 -4.28
N VAL A 95 -7.59 7.59 -4.09
CA VAL A 95 -7.18 6.47 -4.92
C VAL A 95 -8.41 5.65 -5.29
N GLU A 96 -8.43 5.15 -6.52
CA GLU A 96 -9.44 4.22 -7.02
C GLU A 96 -8.75 2.90 -7.32
N VAL A 97 -9.23 1.81 -6.71
CA VAL A 97 -8.66 0.47 -6.88
C VAL A 97 -9.68 -0.42 -7.57
N THR A 98 -9.25 -1.16 -8.59
CA THR A 98 -10.07 -2.16 -9.28
C THR A 98 -9.43 -3.54 -9.11
N MET A 99 -10.21 -4.52 -8.65
CA MET A 99 -9.81 -5.93 -8.57
C MET A 99 -10.56 -6.73 -9.64
N SER A 100 -9.82 -7.29 -10.60
CA SER A 100 -10.35 -8.16 -11.66
C SER A 100 -10.02 -9.61 -11.31
N VAL A 101 -11.03 -10.46 -11.19
CA VAL A 101 -10.88 -11.85 -10.71
C VAL A 101 -11.54 -12.86 -11.63
N THR A 102 -10.88 -14.00 -11.84
CA THR A 102 -11.44 -15.22 -12.42
C THR A 102 -11.40 -16.30 -11.34
N ALA A 103 -12.57 -16.81 -10.93
CA ALA A 103 -12.69 -17.78 -9.84
C ALA A 103 -13.94 -18.67 -9.98
N ASP A 104 -13.99 -19.77 -9.24
CA ASP A 104 -15.09 -20.73 -9.20
C ASP A 104 -16.23 -20.34 -8.22
N ALA A 105 -16.53 -19.06 -8.12
CA ALA A 105 -17.53 -18.50 -7.20
C ALA A 105 -18.61 -17.71 -7.92
N ASP A 106 -19.81 -17.65 -7.35
CA ASP A 106 -20.85 -16.77 -7.86
C ASP A 106 -20.66 -15.30 -7.43
N GLU A 107 -21.45 -14.40 -8.00
CA GLU A 107 -21.30 -12.97 -7.71
C GLU A 107 -21.56 -12.63 -6.23
N ALA A 108 -22.46 -13.34 -5.54
CA ALA A 108 -22.72 -13.08 -4.14
C ALA A 108 -21.52 -13.50 -3.26
N GLU A 109 -20.93 -14.66 -3.53
CA GLU A 109 -19.72 -15.14 -2.86
C GLU A 109 -18.53 -14.19 -3.12
N LEU A 110 -18.39 -13.68 -4.34
CA LEU A 110 -17.35 -12.70 -4.68
C LEU A 110 -17.55 -11.35 -3.98
N GLN A 111 -18.78 -10.90 -3.75
CA GLN A 111 -19.04 -9.69 -2.96
C GLN A 111 -18.72 -9.91 -1.48
N GLU A 112 -19.02 -11.08 -0.92
CA GLU A 112 -18.62 -11.42 0.46
C GLU A 112 -17.09 -11.49 0.59
N TRP A 113 -16.43 -12.05 -0.42
CA TRP A 113 -14.97 -12.10 -0.52
C TRP A 113 -14.37 -10.69 -0.54
N LEU A 114 -14.87 -9.81 -1.40
CA LEU A 114 -14.42 -8.41 -1.48
C LEU A 114 -14.59 -7.68 -0.14
N ALA A 115 -15.77 -7.77 0.47
CA ALA A 115 -16.02 -7.14 1.77
C ALA A 115 -15.10 -7.68 2.88
N ALA A 116 -14.74 -8.96 2.82
CA ALA A 116 -13.77 -9.55 3.75
C ALA A 116 -12.33 -9.08 3.50
N ILE A 117 -11.94 -8.79 2.24
CA ILE A 117 -10.65 -8.18 1.91
C ILE A 117 -10.55 -6.77 2.47
N GLU A 118 -11.54 -5.92 2.16
CA GLU A 118 -11.57 -4.52 2.59
C GLU A 118 -11.43 -4.42 4.12
N ARG A 119 -12.12 -5.29 4.85
CA ARG A 119 -12.05 -5.35 6.31
C ARG A 119 -10.70 -5.87 6.86
N ARG A 120 -9.91 -6.61 6.07
CA ARG A 120 -8.73 -7.35 6.55
C ARG A 120 -7.40 -6.81 6.03
N CYS A 121 -7.34 -6.03 4.95
CA CYS A 121 -6.06 -5.54 4.43
C CYS A 121 -5.50 -4.43 5.35
N PRO A 122 -4.35 -4.65 6.02
CA PRO A 122 -3.77 -3.65 6.90
C PRO A 122 -3.29 -2.40 6.16
N VAL A 123 -2.89 -2.49 4.90
CA VAL A 123 -2.35 -1.34 4.17
C VAL A 123 -3.46 -0.35 3.77
N THR A 124 -4.62 -0.83 3.33
CA THR A 124 -5.76 0.06 3.03
C THR A 124 -6.31 0.72 4.29
N ASP A 125 -6.31 0.02 5.42
CA ASP A 125 -6.68 0.60 6.72
C ASP A 125 -5.84 1.84 7.07
N ASN A 126 -4.52 1.80 6.82
CA ASN A 126 -3.63 2.96 7.04
C ASN A 126 -4.01 4.17 6.15
N VAL A 127 -4.62 3.94 4.99
CA VAL A 127 -5.08 4.99 4.06
C VAL A 127 -6.42 5.55 4.50
N GLU A 128 -7.37 4.69 4.84
CA GLU A 128 -8.76 5.04 5.16
C GLU A 128 -8.87 5.75 6.52
N ASN A 129 -8.11 5.28 7.51
CA ASN A 129 -8.16 5.80 8.88
C ASN A 129 -7.09 6.85 9.16
N GLY A 130 -6.05 6.93 8.34
CA GLY A 130 -4.95 7.89 8.47
C GLY A 130 -4.09 7.64 9.71
N THR A 131 -3.08 6.80 9.57
CA THR A 131 -2.13 6.52 10.65
C THR A 131 -1.32 7.76 11.01
N ALA A 132 -1.24 8.06 12.32
CA ALA A 132 -0.47 9.20 12.81
C ALA A 132 1.03 9.01 12.56
N VAL A 133 1.69 10.09 12.10
CA VAL A 133 3.14 10.11 11.85
C VAL A 133 3.76 11.23 12.67
N ASP A 134 4.63 10.87 13.59
CA ASP A 134 5.44 11.80 14.39
C ASP A 134 6.85 11.89 13.82
N VAL A 135 7.24 13.07 13.32
CA VAL A 135 8.55 13.31 12.72
C VAL A 135 9.40 14.17 13.64
N THR A 136 10.57 13.67 14.03
CA THR A 136 11.54 14.38 14.88
C THR A 136 12.87 14.58 14.19
N LEU A 137 13.51 15.73 14.41
CA LEU A 137 14.83 16.07 13.88
C LEU A 137 15.90 15.85 14.96
N ASP A 138 16.89 14.99 14.67
CA ASP A 138 18.13 14.84 15.45
C ASP A 138 19.27 15.58 14.73
N VAL A 139 19.81 16.64 15.35
CA VAL A 139 20.94 17.41 14.79
C VAL A 139 22.22 16.99 15.50
N ARG A 140 23.16 16.42 14.73
CA ARG A 140 24.46 15.93 15.20
C ARG A 140 25.59 16.90 14.93
#